data_AF-A0A9C9NIU1-F1
#
_entry.id   AF-A0A9C9NIU1-F1
#
_cell.length_a   1.000
_cell.length_b   1.000
_cell.length_c   1.000
_cell.angle_alpha   90.00
_cell.angle_beta   90.00
_cell.angle_gamma   90.00
#
_symmetry.space_group_name_H-M   'P 1'
#
loop_
_entity.id
_entity.type
_entity.pdbx_description
1 polymer ?
#
loop_
_entity_poly.entity_id
_entity_poly.type
_entity_poly.pdbx_seq_one_letter_code
_entity_poly.pdbx_strand_id
1 'polypeptide(L)' 'MSIHPDDEDLRLLRIDDVLTLTTFSRATLYRRIKDGKFPPPIEDEGTRLWCNSELREWKRSKLRARHQIQRNNDDIL' A
#
# COMPACT_ATOMS: atom_id res chain seq x y z
N MET A 1 -15.45 -22.65 -11.73
CA MET A 1 -14.22 -21.86 -11.82
C MET A 1 -14.26 -20.84 -10.69
N SER A 2 -13.84 -21.25 -9.48
CA SER A 2 -13.83 -20.34 -8.33
C SER A 2 -12.54 -19.54 -8.42
N ILE A 3 -12.64 -18.27 -8.77
CA ILE A 3 -11.52 -17.34 -8.56
C ILE A 3 -11.37 -17.26 -7.04
N HIS A 4 -10.31 -17.86 -6.49
CA HIS A 4 -10.01 -17.67 -5.08
C HIS A 4 -9.65 -16.19 -4.88
N PRO A 5 -10.18 -15.52 -3.85
CA PRO A 5 -9.89 -14.11 -3.59
C PRO A 5 -8.39 -13.83 -3.38
N ASP A 6 -7.61 -14.89 -3.10
CA ASP A 6 -6.15 -14.87 -2.95
C ASP A 6 -5.39 -14.81 -4.30
N ASP A 7 -5.99 -15.20 -5.43
CA ASP A 7 -5.35 -15.13 -6.75
C ASP A 7 -5.30 -13.69 -7.31
N GLU A 8 -6.22 -12.80 -6.89
CA GLU A 8 -6.13 -11.37 -7.21
C GLU A 8 -4.96 -10.68 -6.50
N ASP A 9 -4.44 -11.28 -5.41
CA ASP A 9 -3.46 -10.67 -4.52
C ASP A 9 -2.05 -10.65 -5.15
N LEU A 10 -1.79 -11.54 -6.13
CA LEU A 10 -0.51 -11.60 -6.88
C LEU A 10 -0.43 -10.63 -8.07
N ARG A 11 -1.49 -9.84 -8.32
CA ARG A 11 -1.49 -8.91 -9.46
C ARG A 11 -0.41 -7.84 -9.28
N LEU A 12 0.42 -7.66 -10.30
CA LEU A 12 1.38 -6.58 -10.39
C LEU A 12 0.71 -5.32 -10.95
N LEU A 13 0.95 -4.19 -10.29
CA LEU A 13 0.42 -2.88 -10.63
C LEU A 13 1.52 -1.97 -11.15
N ARG A 14 1.22 -1.22 -12.22
CA ARG A 14 2.12 -0.18 -12.72
C ARG A 14 2.02 1.07 -11.86
N ILE A 15 2.99 1.96 -12.01
CA ILE A 15 3.01 3.23 -11.28
C ILE A 15 1.68 4.00 -11.41
N ASP A 16 1.07 4.08 -12.59
CA ASP A 16 -0.19 4.82 -12.79
C ASP A 16 -1.37 4.23 -12.01
N ASP A 17 -1.44 2.89 -11.89
CA ASP A 17 -2.42 2.22 -11.04
C ASP A 17 -2.18 2.55 -9.57
N VAL A 18 -0.91 2.54 -9.12
CA VAL A 18 -0.53 2.85 -7.74
C VAL A 18 -0.86 4.31 -7.39
N LEU A 19 -0.62 5.25 -8.31
CA LEU A 19 -0.97 6.66 -8.13
C LEU A 19 -2.48 6.86 -8.04
N THR A 20 -3.24 6.20 -8.92
CA THR A 20 -4.71 6.22 -8.88
C THR A 20 -5.23 5.66 -7.55
N LEU A 21 -4.64 4.55 -7.10
CA LEU A 21 -5.03 3.83 -5.89
C LEU A 21 -4.74 4.62 -4.60
N THR A 22 -3.68 5.43 -4.60
CA THR A 22 -3.16 6.11 -3.40
C THR A 22 -3.40 7.62 -3.41
N THR A 23 -3.83 8.19 -4.54
CA THR A 23 -3.97 9.62 -4.81
C THR A 23 -2.70 10.45 -4.60
N PHE A 24 -1.54 9.81 -4.49
CA PHE A 24 -0.26 10.50 -4.34
C PHE A 24 0.26 10.99 -5.69
N SER A 25 1.03 12.06 -5.66
CA SER A 25 1.89 12.41 -6.79
C SER A 25 3.09 11.46 -6.87
N ARG A 26 3.67 11.30 -8.07
CA ARG A 26 4.88 10.49 -8.29
C ARG A 26 6.02 10.85 -7.33
N ALA A 27 6.28 12.15 -7.16
CA ALA A 27 7.31 12.63 -6.24
C ALA A 27 7.02 12.23 -4.78
N THR A 28 5.76 12.30 -4.36
CA THR A 28 5.35 11.90 -3.01
C THR A 28 5.47 10.39 -2.80
N LEU A 29 5.10 9.60 -3.80
CA LEU A 29 5.27 8.15 -3.79
C LEU A 29 6.74 7.79 -3.57
N TYR A 30 7.64 8.30 -4.42
CA TYR A 30 9.08 8.02 -4.30
C TYR A 30 9.69 8.53 -3.01
N ARG A 31 9.29 9.71 -2.52
CA ARG A 31 9.71 10.20 -1.20
C ARG A 31 9.29 9.24 -0.09
N ARG A 32 8.06 8.73 -0.13
CA ARG A 32 7.57 7.78 0.88
C ARG A 32 8.26 6.42 0.81
N ILE A 33 8.62 5.97 -0.39
CA ILE A 33 9.44 4.76 -0.57
C ILE A 33 10.82 5.00 0.07
N LYS A 34 11.46 6.13 -0.23
CA LYS A 34 12.75 6.51 0.37
C LYS A 34 12.69 6.60 1.90
N ASP A 35 11.59 7.11 2.45
CA ASP A 35 11.34 7.20 3.89
C ASP A 35 10.99 5.84 4.53
N GLY A 36 10.87 4.75 3.77
CA GLY A 36 10.42 3.44 4.27
C GLY A 36 8.94 3.41 4.69
N LYS A 37 8.14 4.37 4.25
CA LYS A 37 6.72 4.54 4.63
C LYS A 37 5.74 3.94 3.62
N PHE A 38 6.24 3.42 2.51
CA PHE A 38 5.46 2.84 1.42
C PHE A 38 6.20 1.63 0.81
N PRO A 39 5.49 0.57 0.36
CA PRO A 39 6.13 -0.62 -0.22
C PRO A 39 7.03 -0.29 -1.41
N PRO A 40 8.24 -0.86 -1.48
CA PRO A 40 9.14 -0.65 -2.61
C PRO A 40 8.61 -1.33 -3.88
N PRO A 41 8.94 -0.82 -5.07
CA PRO A 41 8.63 -1.52 -6.32
C PRO A 41 9.53 -2.73 -6.52
N ILE A 42 9.00 -3.71 -7.25
CA ILE A 42 9.73 -4.75 -7.95
C ILE A 42 10.21 -4.16 -9.28
N GLU A 43 11.49 -4.38 -9.60
CA GLU A 43 12.08 -3.97 -10.88
C GLU A 43 12.10 -5.18 -11.82
N ASP A 44 11.43 -5.03 -12.97
CA ASP A 44 11.32 -6.05 -14.01
C ASP A 44 11.63 -5.39 -15.37
N GLU A 45 12.77 -5.75 -15.98
CA GLU A 45 13.27 -5.17 -17.23
C GLU A 45 13.21 -3.63 -17.32
N GLY A 46 13.53 -2.94 -16.21
CA GLY A 46 13.51 -1.47 -16.13
C GLY A 46 12.11 -0.87 -15.86
N THR A 47 11.09 -1.71 -15.74
CA THR A 47 9.75 -1.33 -15.31
C THR A 47 9.61 -1.50 -13.80
N ARG A 48 8.95 -0.53 -13.16
CA ARG A 48 8.65 -0.57 -11.73
C ARG A 48 7.22 -1.04 -11.51
N LEU A 49 7.07 -2.15 -10.80
CA LEU A 49 5.81 -2.82 -10.53
C LEU A 49 5.60 -2.96 -9.02
N TRP A 50 4.34 -3.01 -8.57
CA TRP A 50 4.01 -3.24 -7.16
C TRP A 50 3.04 -4.40 -7.02
N CYS A 51 3.26 -5.26 -6.03
CA CYS A 51 2.32 -6.31 -5.69
C CYS A 51 1.03 -5.71 -5.09
N ASN A 52 -0.12 -6.17 -5.58
CA ASN A 52 -1.41 -5.75 -5.03
C ASN A 52 -1.55 -6.13 -3.55
N SER A 53 -1.12 -7.33 -3.19
CA SER A 53 -1.07 -7.85 -1.83
C SER A 53 -0.35 -6.90 -0.87
N GLU A 54 0.89 -6.54 -1.15
CA GLU A 54 1.70 -5.63 -0.32
C GLU A 54 1.01 -4.27 -0.14
N LEU A 55 0.40 -3.73 -1.20
CA LEU A 55 -0.32 -2.47 -1.12
C LEU A 55 -1.59 -2.59 -0.26
N ARG A 56 -2.31 -3.71 -0.33
CA ARG A 56 -3.47 -4.00 0.53
C ARG A 56 -3.06 -4.12 1.98
N GLU A 57 -1.98 -4.83 2.27
CA GLU A 57 -1.44 -4.99 3.62
C GLU A 57 -0.96 -3.65 4.20
N TRP A 58 -0.30 -2.84 3.41
CA TRP A 58 0.08 -1.48 3.80
C TRP A 58 -1.15 -0.63 4.15
N LYS A 59 -2.20 -0.65 3.33
CA LYS A 59 -3.47 0.05 3.61
C LYS A 59 -4.10 -0.43 4.92
N ARG A 60 -4.20 -1.75 5.09
CA ARG A 60 -4.72 -2.37 6.33
C ARG A 60 -3.91 -1.94 7.55
N SER A 61 -2.60 -1.90 7.44
CA SER A 61 -1.71 -1.47 8.52
C SER A 61 -1.94 0.00 8.90
N LYS A 62 -2.13 0.89 7.92
CA LYS A 62 -2.47 2.30 8.18
C LYS A 62 -3.84 2.47 8.85
N LEU A 63 -4.85 1.71 8.42
CA LEU A 63 -6.17 1.72 9.05
C LEU A 63 -6.11 1.21 10.49
N ARG A 64 -5.38 0.12 10.75
CA ARG A 64 -5.16 -0.42 12.10
C ARG A 64 -4.43 0.58 12.99
N ALA A 65 -3.38 1.23 12.49
CA ALA A 65 -2.67 2.27 13.22
C ALA A 65 -3.60 3.44 13.60
N ARG A 66 -4.50 3.85 12.68
CA ARG A 66 -5.50 4.88 12.97
C ARG A 66 -6.47 4.46 14.08
N HIS A 67 -6.99 3.23 14.04
CA HIS A 67 -7.90 2.72 15.08
C HIS A 67 -7.22 2.54 16.44
N GLN A 68 -5.91 2.30 16.49
CA GLN A 68 -5.18 2.18 17.75
C GLN A 68 -4.92 3.53 18.43
N ILE A 69 -4.71 4.60 17.64
CA ILE A 69 -4.54 5.96 18.19
C ILE A 69 -5.85 6.46 18.82
N GLN A 70 -7.00 6.09 18.26
CA GLN A 70 -8.30 6.53 18.77
C GLN A 70 -8.63 5.94 20.15
N ARG A 71 -8.26 4.67 20.42
CA ARG A 71 -8.58 3.99 21.69
C ARG A 71 -7.78 4.47 22.91
N ASN A 72 -6.62 5.08 22.72
CA ASN A 72 -5.78 5.51 23.85
C ASN A 72 -6.19 6.87 24.43
N ASN A 73 -7.11 7.59 23.78
CA ASN A 73 -7.52 8.93 24.21
C ASN A 73 -8.84 8.94 25.01
N ASP A 74 -9.47 7.78 25.19
CA ASP A 74 -10.71 7.62 25.96
C ASP A 74 -10.45 7.12 27.42
N ASP A 75 -9.18 6.93 27.80
CA ASP A 75 -8.74 6.45 29.13
C ASP A 75 -8.15 7.56 30.03
N ILE A 76 -8.46 8.83 29.73
CA ILE A 76 -8.23 9.95 30.65
C ILE A 76 -9.60 10.54 31.00
N LEU A 77 -10.32 9.86 31.89
CA LEU A 77 -11.35 10.45 32.74
C LEU A 77 -10.70 10.80 34.09
#